data_AF-A0A4Y5UGR8-F1
#
_entry.id   AF-A0A4Y5UGR8-F1
#
_cell.length_a   1.000
_cell.length_b   1.000
_cell.length_c   1.000
_cell.angle_alpha   90.00
_cell.angle_beta   90.00
_cell.angle_gamma   90.00
#
_symmetry.space_group_name_H-M   'P 1'
#
loop_
_entity.id
_entity.type
_entity.pdbx_description
1 polymer ?
#
loop_
_entity_poly.entity_id
_entity_poly.type
_entity_poly.pdbx_seq_one_letter_code
_entity_poly.pdbx_strand_id
1 'polypeptide(L)'
;MKVTVAFIALASLMCLVYSASSEPVSCGGEYCREGECCAGGSYHRNCRSYGDPGDICQKPNKFNEYRTACPCKEGLICSVINRCQKV
;
A
#
# COMPACT_ATOMS: atom_id res chain seq x y z
N MET A 1 -10.82 34.88 -14.74
CA MET A 1 -9.48 34.86 -14.11
C MET A 1 -9.51 34.37 -12.66
N LYS A 2 -10.26 34.98 -11.72
CA LYS A 2 -10.29 34.53 -10.30
C LYS A 2 -10.74 33.08 -10.11
N VAL A 3 -11.79 32.67 -10.82
CA VAL A 3 -12.34 31.30 -10.76
C VAL A 3 -11.37 30.27 -11.32
N THR A 4 -10.72 30.58 -12.45
CA THR A 4 -9.73 29.71 -13.09
C THR A 4 -8.49 29.48 -12.22
N VAL A 5 -8.00 30.51 -11.53
CA VAL A 5 -6.87 30.41 -10.59
C VAL A 5 -7.24 29.55 -9.38
N ALA A 6 -8.47 29.66 -8.86
CA ALA A 6 -8.94 28.84 -7.75
C ALA A 6 -9.00 27.33 -8.11
N PHE A 7 -9.47 26.99 -9.32
CA PHE A 7 -9.50 25.60 -9.78
C PHE A 7 -8.10 24.98 -9.92
N ILE A 8 -7.15 25.74 -10.47
CA ILE A 8 -5.76 25.29 -10.61
C ILE A 8 -5.13 25.05 -9.23
N ALA A 9 -5.37 25.95 -8.26
CA ALA A 9 -4.87 25.81 -6.90
C ALA A 9 -5.48 24.61 -6.14
N LEU A 10 -6.76 24.31 -6.36
CA LEU A 10 -7.41 23.14 -5.77
C LEU A 10 -6.89 21.83 -6.37
N ALA A 11 -6.70 21.78 -7.69
CA ALA A 11 -6.16 20.60 -8.37
C ALA A 11 -4.72 20.31 -7.94
N SER A 12 -3.87 21.33 -7.80
CA SER A 12 -2.50 21.14 -7.32
C SER A 12 -2.44 20.68 -5.86
N LEU A 13 -3.32 21.19 -5.00
CA LEU A 13 -3.44 20.70 -3.62
C LEU A 13 -3.83 19.21 -3.56
N MET A 14 -4.80 18.78 -4.37
CA MET A 14 -5.23 17.38 -4.41
C MET A 14 -4.10 16.45 -4.88
N CYS A 15 -3.33 16.86 -5.89
CA CYS A 15 -2.15 16.10 -6.33
C CYS A 15 -1.09 16.00 -5.23
N LEU A 16 -0.85 17.07 -4.46
CA LEU A 16 0.12 17.06 -3.37
C LEU A 16 -0.32 16.14 -2.21
N VAL A 17 -1.61 16.13 -1.87
CA VAL A 17 -2.16 15.24 -0.83
C VAL A 17 -2.06 13.77 -1.24
N TYR A 18 -2.30 13.47 -2.52
CA TYR A 18 -2.20 12.10 -3.03
C TYR A 18 -0.77 11.55 -2.93
N SER A 19 0.21 12.34 -3.38
CA SER A 19 1.63 11.98 -3.34
C SER A 19 2.22 11.87 -1.93
N ALA A 20 1.63 12.53 -0.95
CA ALA A 20 2.10 12.50 0.44
C ALA A 20 1.61 11.27 1.23
N SER A 21 0.69 10.46 0.66
CA SER A 21 0.06 9.36 1.38
C SER A 21 0.88 8.06 1.42
N SER A 22 1.91 7.94 0.59
CA SER A 22 2.76 6.75 0.53
C SER A 22 4.17 7.06 1.02
N GLU A 23 4.45 6.78 2.30
CA GLU A 23 5.84 6.74 2.75
C GLU A 23 6.59 5.60 2.05
N PRO A 24 7.82 5.83 1.56
CA PRO A 24 8.57 4.81 0.85
C PRO A 24 8.94 3.66 1.81
N VAL A 25 8.54 2.44 1.45
CA VAL A 25 8.69 1.25 2.29
C VAL A 25 10.06 0.62 2.02
N SER A 26 10.97 0.72 2.99
CA SER A 26 12.29 0.07 2.88
C SER A 26 12.18 -1.44 3.06
N CYS A 27 12.81 -2.19 2.16
CA CYS A 27 12.81 -3.64 2.14
C CYS A 27 14.18 -4.19 1.71
N GLY A 28 15.00 -4.59 2.67
CA GLY A 28 16.27 -5.28 2.38
C GLY A 28 17.29 -4.46 1.57
N GLY A 29 17.21 -3.13 1.62
CA GLY A 29 18.11 -2.22 0.88
C GLY A 29 17.47 -1.56 -0.34
N GLU A 30 16.24 -1.93 -0.70
CA GLU A 30 15.46 -1.28 -1.76
C GLU A 30 14.20 -0.62 -1.20
N TYR A 31 13.55 0.23 -1.99
CA TYR A 31 12.25 0.80 -1.65
C TYR A 31 11.17 0.17 -2.51
N CYS A 32 10.11 -0.34 -1.87
CA CYS A 32 8.98 -0.92 -2.59
C CYS A 32 8.15 0.16 -3.28
N ARG A 33 7.53 -0.22 -4.40
CA ARG A 33 6.70 0.69 -5.20
C ARG A 33 5.32 0.86 -4.58
N GLU A 34 4.57 1.82 -5.10
CA GLU A 34 3.14 1.90 -4.83
C GLU A 34 2.46 0.59 -5.24
N GLY A 35 1.53 0.10 -4.41
CA GLY A 35 0.90 -1.20 -4.62
C GLY A 35 1.72 -2.41 -4.14
N GLU A 36 2.85 -2.18 -3.47
CA GLU A 36 3.69 -3.23 -2.90
C GLU A 36 3.90 -3.06 -1.38
N CYS A 37 4.30 -4.16 -0.74
CA CYS A 37 4.73 -4.20 0.65
C CYS A 37 6.04 -4.99 0.80
N CYS A 38 6.72 -4.81 1.93
CA CYS A 38 7.89 -5.64 2.25
C CYS A 38 7.47 -6.92 2.97
N ALA A 39 7.64 -8.07 2.31
CA ALA A 39 7.25 -9.37 2.86
C ALA A 39 8.36 -10.42 2.73
N GLY A 40 8.53 -11.25 3.76
CA GLY A 40 9.41 -12.42 3.75
C GLY A 40 10.13 -12.67 5.07
N GLY A 41 10.93 -13.73 5.12
CA GLY A 41 11.80 -14.03 6.27
C GLY A 41 12.93 -12.99 6.39
N SER A 42 13.52 -12.83 7.58
CA SER A 42 14.48 -11.75 7.89
C SER A 42 15.63 -11.59 6.88
N TYR A 43 16.12 -12.67 6.28
CA TYR A 43 17.22 -12.67 5.30
C TYR A 43 16.75 -12.75 3.84
N HIS A 44 15.44 -12.88 3.60
CA HIS A 44 14.82 -13.06 2.28
C HIS A 44 13.54 -12.22 2.17
N ARG A 45 13.60 -10.97 2.62
CA ARG A 45 12.52 -10.02 2.42
C ARG A 45 12.63 -9.41 1.04
N ASN A 46 11.50 -9.31 0.36
CA ASN A 46 11.41 -8.69 -0.95
C ASN A 46 10.12 -7.89 -1.05
N CYS A 47 10.11 -6.91 -1.95
CA CYS A 47 8.89 -6.22 -2.33
C CYS A 47 7.95 -7.21 -3.01
N ARG A 48 6.70 -7.24 -2.56
CA ARG A 48 5.64 -8.08 -3.11
C ARG A 48 4.38 -7.25 -3.29
N SER A 49 3.58 -7.58 -4.29
CA SER A 49 2.30 -6.92 -4.51
C SER A 49 1.32 -7.21 -3.36
N TYR A 50 0.42 -6.25 -3.08
CA TYR A 50 -0.74 -6.52 -2.25
C TYR A 50 -1.61 -7.65 -2.85
N GLY A 51 -2.23 -8.45 -1.99
CA GLY A 51 -2.97 -9.66 -2.36
C GLY A 51 -4.26 -9.37 -3.14
N ASP A 52 -4.49 -10.18 -4.17
CA ASP A 52 -5.72 -10.25 -4.96
C ASP A 52 -6.79 -11.11 -4.26
N PRO A 53 -8.05 -11.12 -4.72
CA PRO A 53 -9.09 -11.95 -4.12
C PRO A 53 -8.69 -13.43 -4.03
N GLY A 54 -8.78 -13.99 -2.82
CA GLY A 54 -8.39 -15.38 -2.54
C GLY A 54 -6.92 -15.58 -2.18
N ASP A 55 -6.06 -14.57 -2.33
CA ASP A 55 -4.65 -14.69 -1.92
C ASP A 55 -4.51 -14.81 -0.40
N ILE A 56 -3.41 -15.42 0.02
CA ILE A 56 -2.98 -15.41 1.42
C ILE A 56 -2.62 -13.97 1.78
N CYS A 57 -3.06 -13.51 2.95
CA CYS A 57 -2.75 -12.16 3.42
C CYS A 57 -2.27 -12.14 4.87
N GLN A 58 -1.62 -11.03 5.24
CA GLN A 58 -1.45 -10.63 6.62
C GLN A 58 -2.21 -9.33 6.88
N LYS A 59 -2.73 -9.17 8.09
CA LYS A 59 -3.40 -7.91 8.48
C LYS A 59 -2.37 -6.77 8.47
N PRO A 60 -2.76 -5.57 7.98
CA PRO A 60 -1.90 -4.39 8.03
C PRO A 60 -1.36 -4.14 9.45
N ASN A 61 -0.10 -3.73 9.54
CA ASN A 61 0.52 -3.32 10.80
C ASN A 61 1.24 -1.99 10.64
N LYS A 62 1.52 -1.33 11.76
CA LYS A 62 2.10 0.02 11.80
C LYS A 62 3.52 0.15 11.21
N PHE A 63 4.20 -0.96 10.93
CA PHE A 63 5.57 -0.97 10.41
C PHE A 63 5.64 -1.36 8.93
N ASN A 64 4.52 -1.75 8.33
CA ASN A 64 4.45 -2.29 6.96
C ASN A 64 5.45 -3.43 6.66
N GLU A 65 5.73 -4.25 7.69
CA GLU A 65 6.62 -5.40 7.61
C GLU A 65 5.83 -6.70 7.76
N TYR A 66 5.98 -7.64 6.82
CA TYR A 66 5.22 -8.89 6.82
C TYR A 66 6.11 -10.11 6.67
N ARG A 67 5.72 -11.24 7.27
CA ARG A 67 6.53 -12.47 7.24
C ARG A 67 6.15 -13.44 6.11
N THR A 68 4.87 -13.48 5.77
CA THR A 68 4.30 -14.54 4.91
C THR A 68 3.74 -13.96 3.62
N ALA A 69 2.95 -12.90 3.71
CA ALA A 69 2.28 -12.29 2.57
C ALA A 69 1.96 -10.83 2.87
N CYS A 70 1.75 -10.03 1.82
CA CYS A 70 1.28 -8.67 1.96
C CYS A 70 -0.19 -8.60 2.43
N PRO A 71 -0.64 -7.42 2.88
CA PRO A 71 -2.06 -7.14 3.00
C PRO A 71 -2.80 -7.26 1.67
N CYS A 72 -4.11 -7.24 1.72
CA CYS A 72 -4.95 -7.23 0.53
C CYS A 72 -4.92 -5.87 -0.16
N LYS A 73 -5.18 -5.85 -1.46
CA LYS A 73 -5.43 -4.61 -2.21
C LYS A 73 -6.61 -3.83 -1.61
N GLU A 74 -6.66 -2.54 -1.91
CA GLU A 74 -7.75 -1.66 -1.50
C GLU A 74 -9.11 -2.24 -1.90
N GLY A 75 -10.12 -2.08 -1.04
CA GLY A 75 -11.46 -2.64 -1.23
C GLY A 75 -11.61 -4.12 -0.83
N LEU A 76 -10.54 -4.76 -0.35
CA LEU A 76 -10.57 -6.12 0.20
C LEU A 76 -10.19 -6.10 1.69
N ILE A 77 -10.73 -7.06 2.44
CA ILE A 77 -10.33 -7.34 3.81
C ILE A 77 -9.48 -8.61 3.88
N CYS A 78 -8.50 -8.60 4.78
CA CYS A 78 -7.83 -9.82 5.19
C CYS A 78 -8.69 -10.51 6.25
N SER A 79 -9.45 -11.53 5.82
CA SER A 79 -10.40 -12.27 6.65
C SER A 79 -9.72 -13.05 7.78
N VAL A 80 -10.52 -13.59 8.70
CA VAL A 80 -10.02 -14.41 9.83
C VAL A 80 -9.30 -15.70 9.38
N ILE A 81 -9.56 -16.16 8.15
CA ILE A 81 -8.86 -17.30 7.54
C ILE A 81 -7.59 -16.87 6.77
N ASN A 82 -7.13 -15.63 6.95
CA ASN A 82 -5.97 -15.04 6.27
C ASN A 82 -6.08 -15.09 4.74
N ARG A 83 -7.29 -14.83 4.22
CA ARG A 83 -7.56 -14.74 2.79
C ARG A 83 -8.18 -13.39 2.43
N CYS A 84 -7.79 -12.84 1.29
CA CYS A 84 -8.38 -11.62 0.77
C CYS A 84 -9.80 -11.86 0.27
N GLN A 85 -10.75 -11.10 0.79
CA GLN A 85 -12.17 -11.20 0.48
C GLN A 85 -12.75 -9.80 0.28
N LYS A 86 -13.80 -9.71 -0.55
CA LYS A 86 -14.59 -8.49 -0.66
C LYS A 86 -15.30 -8.23 0.67
N VAL A 87 -15.40 -6.95 1.03
CA VAL A 87 -16.19 -6.48 2.16
C VAL A 87 -17.67 -6.61 1.86
#